data_AF-A0A2T2SFW6-F1
#
_entry.id   AF-A0A2T2SFW6-F1
#
_cell.length_a   1.000
_cell.length_b   1.000
_cell.length_c   1.000
_cell.angle_alpha   90.00
_cell.angle_beta   90.00
_cell.angle_gamma   90.00
#
_symmetry.space_group_name_H-M   'P 1'
#
loop_
_entity.id
_entity.type
_entity.pdbx_description
1 polymer ?
#
loop_
_entity_poly.entity_id
_entity_poly.type
_entity_poly.pdbx_seq_one_letter_code
_entity_poly.pdbx_strand_id
1 'polypeptide(L)'
;MSVPFYQVDSFTTTPRTGNPAAVCVLSTARDADWMQAVAAEMNLSETAFVRPQADGTYRLRWFTPTAEVDLCGHATLASAHVLWSDGFLAPDAEARFDTLLPVQSLAVDNGAVDGEDQLVVSATATGKTLVGEM
;
A
#
# COMPACT_ATOMS: atom_id res chain seq x y z
N MET A 1 22.65 2.84 0.07
CA MET A 1 21.60 2.88 -0.98
C MET A 1 20.37 3.54 -0.36
N SER A 2 19.78 4.53 -1.02
CA SER A 2 18.60 5.24 -0.53
C SER A 2 17.33 4.42 -0.72
N VAL A 3 16.33 4.65 0.13
CA VAL A 3 14.98 4.09 0.01
C VAL A 3 14.03 5.26 -0.23
N PRO A 4 13.31 5.32 -1.37
CA PRO A 4 12.24 6.29 -1.57
C PRO A 4 11.19 6.18 -0.47
N PHE A 5 10.80 7.33 0.06
CA PHE A 5 9.84 7.49 1.14
C PHE A 5 8.78 8.51 0.73
N TYR A 6 7.53 8.19 0.99
CA TYR A 6 6.38 9.03 0.73
C TYR A 6 5.48 9.03 1.96
N GLN A 7 4.92 10.19 2.29
CA GLN A 7 3.81 10.30 3.23
C GLN A 7 2.57 10.65 2.42
N VAL A 8 1.54 9.81 2.51
CA VAL A 8 0.32 9.94 1.73
C VAL A 8 -0.89 9.94 2.66
N ASP A 9 -1.74 10.94 2.48
CA ASP A 9 -3.02 11.05 3.15
C ASP A 9 -4.10 10.36 2.31
N SER A 10 -4.60 9.23 2.78
CA SER A 10 -5.67 8.48 2.10
C SER A 10 -7.06 9.05 2.41
N PHE A 11 -8.02 8.81 1.51
CA PHE A 11 -9.40 9.30 1.61
C PHE A 11 -9.55 10.82 1.58
N THR A 12 -8.62 11.50 0.91
CA THR A 12 -8.69 12.95 0.74
C THR A 12 -7.96 13.41 -0.51
N THR A 13 -8.35 14.58 -1.02
CA THR A 13 -7.60 15.37 -1.99
C THR A 13 -6.99 16.63 -1.36
N THR A 14 -7.23 16.85 -0.06
CA THR A 14 -6.75 18.00 0.70
C THR A 14 -5.59 17.60 1.63
N PRO A 15 -4.42 18.24 1.55
CA PRO A 15 -3.29 17.93 2.41
C PRO A 15 -3.62 18.04 3.92
N ARG A 16 -3.08 17.12 4.72
CA ARG A 16 -3.23 17.06 6.20
C ARG A 16 -4.65 16.72 6.67
N THR A 17 -5.40 16.00 5.86
CA THR A 17 -6.72 15.46 6.22
C THR A 17 -6.77 13.97 5.86
N GLY A 18 -7.84 13.25 6.19
CA GLY A 18 -7.88 11.80 5.92
C GLY A 18 -6.94 11.00 6.81
N ASN A 19 -6.45 9.86 6.31
CA ASN A 19 -5.63 8.91 7.06
C ASN A 19 -4.19 8.85 6.52
N PRO A 20 -3.19 9.35 7.28
CA PRO A 20 -1.80 9.37 6.82
C PRO A 20 -1.17 7.98 6.92
N ALA A 21 -0.44 7.60 5.87
CA ALA A 21 0.45 6.44 5.87
C ALA A 21 1.82 6.81 5.31
N ALA A 22 2.86 6.18 5.87
CA ALA A 22 4.18 6.16 5.25
C ALA A 22 4.25 5.04 4.21
N VAL A 23 4.92 5.28 3.08
CA VAL A 23 5.17 4.28 2.04
C VAL A 23 6.65 4.27 1.71
N CYS A 24 7.28 3.11 1.88
CA CYS A 24 8.68 2.86 1.55
C CYS A 24 8.76 1.92 0.35
N VAL A 25 9.30 2.40 -0.78
CA VAL A 25 9.49 1.57 -1.97
C VAL A 25 10.88 0.95 -1.95
N LEU A 26 10.95 -0.36 -1.70
CA LEU A 26 12.18 -1.10 -1.52
C LEU A 26 12.69 -1.69 -2.83
N SER A 27 13.96 -1.49 -3.15
CA SER A 27 14.62 -2.17 -4.28
C SER A 27 15.05 -3.61 -3.97
N THR A 28 15.24 -3.93 -2.68
CA THR A 28 15.63 -5.26 -2.19
C THR A 28 14.83 -5.62 -0.95
N ALA A 29 14.75 -6.92 -0.63
CA ALA A 29 14.13 -7.36 0.62
C ALA A 29 14.85 -6.74 1.84
N ARG A 30 14.07 -6.44 2.87
CA ARG A 30 14.54 -6.04 4.21
C ARG A 30 13.96 -7.00 5.23
N ASP A 31 14.68 -7.22 6.32
CA ASP A 31 14.19 -8.02 7.43
C ASP A 31 13.08 -7.27 8.21
N ALA A 32 12.33 -8.03 9.00
CA ALA A 32 11.20 -7.49 9.76
C ALA A 32 11.65 -6.50 10.85
N ASP A 33 12.81 -6.73 11.48
CA ASP A 33 13.32 -5.87 12.55
C ASP A 33 13.68 -4.47 12.01
N TRP A 34 14.28 -4.41 10.82
CA TRP A 34 14.55 -3.16 10.13
C TRP A 34 13.25 -2.43 9.76
N MET A 35 12.27 -3.15 9.20
CA MET A 35 10.97 -2.55 8.85
C MET A 35 10.26 -2.01 10.09
N GLN A 36 10.30 -2.75 11.21
CA GLN A 36 9.73 -2.35 12.48
C GLN A 36 10.43 -1.11 13.05
N ALA A 37 11.76 -1.05 12.98
CA ALA A 37 12.53 0.10 13.45
C ALA A 37 12.20 1.37 12.65
N VAL A 38 12.08 1.25 11.31
CA VAL A 38 11.67 2.35 10.46
C VAL A 38 10.23 2.78 10.76
N ALA A 39 9.29 1.84 10.92
CA ALA A 39 7.91 2.17 11.26
C ALA A 39 7.80 2.89 12.62
N ALA A 40 8.61 2.48 13.60
CA ALA A 40 8.72 3.16 14.88
C ALA A 40 9.27 4.58 14.75
N GLU A 41 10.26 4.80 13.87
CA GLU A 41 10.82 6.12 13.59
C GLU A 41 9.81 7.04 12.88
N MET A 42 9.01 6.51 11.95
CA MET A 42 7.99 7.29 11.23
C MET A 42 6.83 7.72 12.13
N ASN A 43 6.47 6.90 13.12
CA ASN A 43 5.45 7.21 14.14
C ASN A 43 4.10 7.69 13.55
N LEU A 44 3.70 7.13 12.40
CA LEU A 44 2.36 7.23 11.83
C LEU A 44 1.54 6.00 12.21
N SER A 45 0.23 6.00 11.92
CA SER A 45 -0.63 4.84 12.16
C SER A 45 -0.04 3.57 11.53
N GLU A 46 0.36 3.66 10.25
CA GLU A 46 1.02 2.58 9.54
C GLU A 46 2.12 3.08 8.60
N THR A 47 3.14 2.24 8.46
CA THR A 47 4.17 2.30 7.42
C THR A 47 4.03 1.07 6.54
N ALA A 48 3.80 1.30 5.25
CA ALA A 48 3.78 0.28 4.22
C ALA A 48 5.16 0.11 3.57
N PHE A 49 5.59 -1.13 3.40
CA PHE A 49 6.80 -1.48 2.67
C PHE A 49 6.42 -2.23 1.41
N VAL A 50 6.71 -1.62 0.25
CA VAL A 50 6.35 -2.13 -1.07
C VAL A 50 7.61 -2.56 -1.79
N ARG A 51 7.65 -3.75 -2.39
CA ARG A 51 8.81 -4.22 -3.16
C ARG A 51 8.35 -4.94 -4.44
N PRO A 52 8.86 -4.59 -5.63
CA PRO A 52 8.51 -5.30 -6.85
C PRO A 52 8.98 -6.76 -6.83
N GLN A 53 8.22 -7.61 -7.50
CA GLN A 53 8.52 -9.04 -7.70
C GLN A 53 8.71 -9.35 -9.19
N ALA A 54 9.31 -10.50 -9.49
CA ALA A 54 9.67 -10.87 -10.86
C ALA A 54 8.45 -11.19 -11.75
N ASP A 55 7.31 -11.53 -11.15
CA ASP A 55 6.05 -11.84 -11.83
C ASP A 55 5.16 -10.60 -12.06
N GLY A 56 5.66 -9.41 -11.75
CA GLY A 56 4.95 -8.15 -11.92
C GLY A 56 4.05 -7.76 -10.73
N THR A 57 3.96 -8.59 -9.70
CA THR A 57 3.28 -8.22 -8.44
C THR A 57 4.21 -7.46 -7.51
N TYR A 58 3.67 -6.94 -6.41
CA TYR A 58 4.40 -6.24 -5.37
C TYR A 58 4.26 -6.94 -4.03
N ARG A 59 5.37 -7.22 -3.35
CA ARG A 59 5.33 -7.63 -1.96
C ARG A 59 4.94 -6.44 -1.10
N LEU A 60 3.85 -6.55 -0.35
CA LEU A 60 3.37 -5.52 0.56
C LEU A 60 3.33 -6.04 2.01
N ARG A 61 3.85 -5.24 2.93
CA ARG A 61 3.80 -5.47 4.38
C ARG A 61 3.47 -4.15 5.09
N TRP A 62 2.79 -4.24 6.22
CA TRP A 62 2.37 -3.07 6.99
C TRP A 62 2.84 -3.18 8.43
N PHE A 63 3.36 -2.09 8.95
CA PHE A 63 3.83 -2.01 10.31
C PHE A 63 3.23 -0.79 10.98
N THR A 64 2.64 -1.00 12.14
CA THR A 64 2.46 0.06 13.13
C THR A 64 3.81 0.36 13.79
N PRO A 65 3.92 1.42 14.61
CA PRO A 65 5.15 1.70 15.34
C PRO A 65 5.62 0.58 16.27
N THR A 66 4.74 -0.38 16.61
CA THR A 66 5.02 -1.42 17.61
C THR A 66 4.91 -2.85 17.10
N ALA A 67 4.22 -3.09 15.98
CA ALA A 67 4.03 -4.42 15.43
C ALA A 67 3.72 -4.42 13.93
N GLU A 68 4.04 -5.52 13.25
CA GLU A 68 3.49 -5.86 11.94
C GLU A 68 1.99 -6.16 12.06
N VAL A 69 1.21 -5.76 11.05
CA VAL A 69 -0.24 -6.04 10.97
C VAL A 69 -0.60 -6.79 9.70
N ASP A 70 -1.64 -7.62 9.80
CA ASP A 70 -2.07 -8.56 8.76
C ASP A 70 -2.66 -7.88 7.52
N LEU A 71 -3.29 -6.71 7.69
CA LEU A 71 -3.93 -5.94 6.63
C LEU A 71 -4.14 -4.50 7.08
N CYS A 72 -3.85 -3.55 6.19
CA CYS A 72 -4.27 -2.15 6.36
C CYS A 72 -4.77 -1.55 5.03
N GLY A 73 -6.05 -1.18 4.98
CA GLY A 73 -6.69 -0.70 3.74
C GLY A 73 -6.12 0.63 3.24
N HIS A 74 -6.00 1.64 4.10
CA HIS A 74 -5.55 2.96 3.68
C HIS A 74 -4.06 2.99 3.30
N ALA A 75 -3.20 2.25 4.02
CA ALA A 75 -1.80 2.11 3.65
C ALA A 75 -1.62 1.31 2.35
N THR A 76 -2.57 0.42 2.00
CA THR A 76 -2.62 -0.24 0.67
C THR A 76 -2.96 0.77 -0.42
N LEU A 77 -3.98 1.61 -0.21
CA LEU A 77 -4.35 2.68 -1.15
C LEU A 77 -3.20 3.66 -1.37
N ALA A 78 -2.57 4.11 -0.28
CA ALA A 78 -1.38 4.94 -0.33
C ALA A 78 -0.24 4.30 -1.15
N SER A 79 -0.02 2.99 -0.97
CA SER A 79 0.99 2.23 -1.72
C SER A 79 0.68 2.21 -3.21
N ALA A 80 -0.56 1.90 -3.60
CA ALA A 80 -0.97 1.89 -4.99
C ALA A 80 -0.84 3.29 -5.63
N HIS A 81 -1.28 4.34 -4.91
CA HIS A 81 -1.14 5.73 -5.34
C HIS A 81 0.31 6.11 -5.64
N VAL A 82 1.26 5.74 -4.77
CA VAL A 82 2.70 5.97 -4.99
C VAL A 82 3.20 5.22 -6.22
N LEU A 83 2.77 3.96 -6.41
CA LEU A 83 3.21 3.17 -7.56
C LEU A 83 2.82 3.82 -8.89
N TRP A 84 1.60 4.35 -9.02
CA TRP A 84 1.16 5.06 -10.21
C TRP A 84 1.80 6.45 -10.35
N SER A 85 1.76 7.26 -9.29
CA SER A 85 2.17 8.66 -9.35
C SER A 85 3.67 8.84 -9.60
N ASP A 86 4.51 7.92 -9.10
CA ASP A 86 5.96 7.98 -9.27
C ASP A 86 6.47 7.08 -10.41
N GLY A 87 5.56 6.47 -11.18
CA GLY A 87 5.88 5.75 -12.41
C GLY A 87 6.46 4.35 -12.23
N PHE A 88 6.28 3.73 -11.06
CA PHE A 88 6.58 2.31 -10.85
C PHE A 88 5.58 1.39 -11.55
N LEU A 89 4.35 1.85 -11.72
CA LEU A 89 3.24 1.15 -12.36
C LEU A 89 2.55 2.09 -13.36
N ALA A 90 2.11 1.55 -14.51
CA ALA A 90 1.40 2.35 -15.51
C ALA A 90 0.06 2.87 -14.93
N PRO A 91 -0.39 4.09 -15.26
CA PRO A 91 -1.57 4.72 -14.63
C PRO A 91 -2.88 3.93 -14.73
N ASP A 92 -2.99 3.09 -15.76
CA ASP A 92 -4.14 2.24 -16.09
C ASP A 92 -3.94 0.76 -15.69
N ALA A 93 -2.79 0.42 -15.11
CA ALA A 93 -2.50 -0.94 -14.66
C ALA A 93 -3.00 -1.18 -13.23
N GLU A 94 -3.62 -2.33 -13.02
CA GLU A 94 -4.03 -2.85 -11.71
C GLU A 94 -2.80 -3.07 -10.80
N ALA A 95 -2.84 -2.52 -9.58
CA ALA A 95 -1.80 -2.73 -8.58
C ALA A 95 -2.03 -4.04 -7.83
N ARG A 96 -1.25 -5.08 -8.16
CA ARG A 96 -1.33 -6.41 -7.52
C ARG A 96 -0.31 -6.57 -6.41
N PHE A 97 -0.78 -6.88 -5.21
CA PHE A 97 0.04 -7.09 -4.03
C PHE A 97 -0.04 -8.51 -3.51
N ASP A 98 1.11 -9.08 -3.18
CA ASP A 98 1.24 -10.31 -2.39
C ASP A 98 1.54 -9.96 -0.94
N THR A 99 0.75 -10.50 -0.01
CA THR A 99 0.79 -10.14 1.41
C THR A 99 1.08 -11.36 2.30
N LEU A 100 1.24 -11.15 3.61
CA LEU A 100 1.34 -12.28 4.56
C LEU A 100 -0.07 -12.76 4.93
N LEU A 101 -0.20 -14.06 5.17
CA LEU A 101 -1.46 -14.66 5.66
C LEU A 101 -1.98 -13.90 6.88
N PRO A 102 -3.31 -13.70 7.01
CA PRO A 102 -4.40 -14.38 6.29
C PRO A 102 -4.79 -13.80 4.92
N VAL A 103 -4.33 -12.60 4.56
CA VAL A 103 -4.57 -12.04 3.23
C VAL A 103 -3.49 -12.54 2.29
N GLN A 104 -3.87 -13.12 1.14
CA GLN A 104 -2.88 -13.65 0.21
C GLN A 104 -2.57 -12.66 -0.90
N SER A 105 -3.60 -11.99 -1.41
CA SER A 105 -3.44 -10.98 -2.45
C SER A 105 -4.44 -9.83 -2.32
N LEU A 106 -4.00 -8.65 -2.74
CA LEU A 106 -4.80 -7.44 -2.90
C LEU A 106 -4.63 -6.92 -4.33
N ALA A 107 -5.70 -6.40 -4.91
CA ALA A 107 -5.68 -5.67 -6.16
C ALA A 107 -6.31 -4.30 -5.95
N VAL A 108 -5.69 -3.25 -6.48
CA VAL A 108 -6.26 -1.91 -6.50
C VAL A 108 -6.37 -1.47 -7.96
N ASP A 109 -7.59 -1.17 -8.37
CA ASP A 109 -7.88 -0.61 -9.68
C ASP A 109 -8.01 0.91 -9.58
N ASN A 110 -7.39 1.59 -10.53
CA ASN A 110 -7.53 3.02 -10.72
C ASN A 110 -8.50 3.26 -11.89
N GLY A 111 -9.70 3.75 -11.61
CA GLY A 111 -10.72 3.93 -12.64
C GLY A 111 -11.81 4.93 -12.24
N ALA A 112 -12.65 5.31 -13.19
CA ALA A 112 -13.82 6.11 -12.89
C ALA A 112 -14.98 5.22 -12.44
N VAL A 113 -15.55 5.49 -11.27
CA VAL A 113 -16.81 4.89 -10.81
C VAL A 113 -17.85 6.00 -10.80
N ASP A 114 -18.97 5.79 -11.49
CA ASP A 114 -20.04 6.78 -11.66
C ASP A 114 -19.61 8.15 -12.20
N GLY A 115 -18.48 8.20 -12.92
CA GLY A 115 -17.97 9.41 -13.55
C GLY A 115 -17.02 10.25 -12.69
N GLU A 116 -16.68 9.79 -11.49
CA GLU A 116 -15.62 10.35 -10.65
C GLU A 116 -14.43 9.39 -10.54
N ASP A 117 -13.19 9.92 -10.53
CA ASP A 117 -12.00 9.10 -10.32
C ASP A 117 -12.05 8.48 -8.91
N GLN A 118 -12.20 7.16 -8.84
CA GLN A 118 -12.33 6.41 -7.60
C GLN A 118 -11.34 5.24 -7.61
N LEU A 119 -10.58 5.09 -6.52
CA LEU A 119 -9.75 3.89 -6.33
C LEU A 119 -10.62 2.77 -5.77
N VAL A 120 -10.73 1.67 -6.49
CA VAL A 120 -11.44 0.46 -6.04
C VAL A 120 -10.43 -0.53 -5.51
N VAL A 121 -10.53 -0.87 -4.22
CA VAL A 121 -9.72 -1.93 -3.61
C VAL A 121 -10.52 -3.22 -3.62
N SER A 122 -9.97 -4.25 -4.26
CA SER A 122 -10.45 -5.62 -4.14
C SER A 122 -9.42 -6.48 -3.40
N ALA A 123 -9.85 -7.08 -2.29
CA ALA A 123 -8.97 -7.92 -1.47
C ALA A 123 -9.40 -9.39 -1.57
N THR A 124 -8.50 -10.32 -1.90
CA THR A 124 -8.80 -11.76 -1.82
C THR A 124 -8.19 -12.34 -0.55
N ALA A 125 -9.03 -12.51 0.48
CA ALA A 125 -8.68 -13.22 1.70
C ALA A 125 -9.50 -14.51 1.78
N THR A 126 -8.84 -15.67 1.75
CA THR A 126 -9.46 -16.98 2.02
C THR A 126 -10.84 -17.17 1.36
N GLY A 127 -10.96 -16.80 0.08
CA GLY A 127 -12.19 -16.96 -0.72
C GLY A 127 -13.25 -15.85 -0.60
N LYS A 128 -12.94 -14.69 -0.02
CA LYS A 128 -13.82 -13.51 -0.02
C LYS A 128 -13.14 -12.31 -0.67
N THR A 129 -13.82 -11.71 -1.64
CA THR A 129 -13.50 -10.39 -2.20
C THR A 129 -14.13 -9.32 -1.33
N LEU A 130 -13.33 -8.47 -0.68
CA LEU A 130 -13.84 -7.22 -0.10
C LEU A 130 -13.75 -6.15 -1.18
N VAL A 131 -14.90 -5.69 -1.68
CA VAL A 131 -15.01 -4.52 -2.55
C VAL A 131 -15.34 -3.34 -1.65
N GLY A 132 -14.40 -2.39 -1.53
CA GLY A 132 -14.65 -1.11 -0.89
C GLY A 132 -14.83 -0.04 -1.96
N GLU A 133 -15.98 0.62 -1.97
CA GLU A 133 -16.21 1.87 -2.69
C GLU A 133 -15.74 3.02 -1.78
N MET A 134 -15.09 4.06 -2.35
CA MET A 134 -14.66 5.26 -1.61
C MET A 134 -15.66 6.40 -1.77
#